data_AF-X1HE81-F1
#
_entry.id   AF-X1HE81-F1
#
_cell.length_a   1.000
_cell.length_b   1.000
_cell.length_c   1.000
_cell.angle_alpha   90.00
_cell.angle_beta   90.00
_cell.angle_gamma   90.00
#
_symmetry.space_group_name_H-M   'P 1'
#
loop_
_entity.id
_entity.type
_entity.pdbx_description
1 polymer ?
#
loop_
_entity_poly.entity_id
_entity_poly.type
_entity_poly.pdbx_seq_one_letter_code
_entity_poly.pdbx_strand_id
1 'polypeptide(L)'
;MKDNKTPKSFETLLREATASVETELNLEDKGWINLSGTTGDVISSAERIANLKLSRLYSTKDPMGKQAIRLWTDYTFGSGMIWDTEDEEAKEVLEGFWDSKANQSVLSARGQRKSSDKLLIDG
;
A
#
# COMPACT_ATOMS: atom_id res chain seq x y z
N MET A 1 -17.86 49.03 39.43
CA MET A 1 -17.72 48.84 37.97
C MET A 1 -18.29 47.46 37.67
N LYS A 2 -19.47 47.39 37.03
CA LYS A 2 -20.08 46.11 36.61
C LYS A 2 -19.76 45.93 35.14
N ASP A 3 -19.05 44.86 34.80
CA ASP A 3 -18.70 44.53 33.42
C ASP A 3 -19.98 44.24 32.62
N ASN A 4 -20.34 45.19 31.75
CA ASN A 4 -21.46 45.07 30.83
C ASN A 4 -21.00 44.21 29.63
N LYS A 5 -21.04 42.88 29.77
CA LYS A 5 -20.83 41.97 28.63
C LYS A 5 -22.10 42.01 27.77
N THR A 6 -22.07 42.79 26.70
CA THR A 6 -23.08 42.75 25.65
C THR A 6 -23.21 41.31 25.10
N PRO A 7 -24.43 40.79 24.90
CA PRO A 7 -24.61 39.47 24.30
C PRO A 7 -24.05 39.46 22.88
N LYS A 8 -23.19 38.48 22.58
CA LYS A 8 -22.65 38.28 21.23
C LYS A 8 -23.79 38.07 20.24
N SER A 9 -23.68 38.63 19.04
CA SER A 9 -24.66 38.35 17.99
C SER A 9 -24.62 36.87 17.62
N PHE A 10 -25.77 36.31 17.23
CA PHE A 10 -25.89 34.90 16.83
C PHE A 10 -24.90 34.50 15.72
N GLU A 11 -24.69 35.38 14.75
CA GLU A 11 -23.68 35.18 13.69
C GLU A 11 -22.25 35.08 14.23
N THR A 12 -21.93 35.87 15.26
CA THR A 12 -20.60 35.81 15.91
C THR A 12 -20.42 34.49 16.65
N LEU A 13 -21.46 34.01 17.34
CA LEU A 13 -21.44 32.72 18.02
C LEU A 13 -21.30 31.56 17.04
N LEU A 14 -22.02 31.59 15.91
CA LEU A 14 -21.90 30.58 14.87
C LEU A 14 -20.50 30.57 14.26
N ARG A 15 -19.95 31.74 13.92
CA ARG A 15 -18.61 31.85 13.34
C ARG A 15 -17.51 31.38 14.29
N GLU A 16 -17.62 31.69 15.58
CA GLU A 16 -16.69 31.20 16.60
C GLU A 16 -16.79 29.68 16.77
N ALA A 17 -18.01 29.13 16.79
CA ALA A 17 -18.23 27.69 16.90
C ALA A 17 -17.68 26.93 15.69
N THR A 18 -17.91 27.42 14.46
CA THR A 18 -17.38 26.78 13.25
C THR A 18 -15.86 26.87 13.18
N ALA A 19 -15.25 27.99 13.56
CA ALA A 19 -13.80 28.14 13.58
C ALA A 19 -13.14 27.21 14.62
N SER A 20 -13.77 27.00 15.78
CA SER A 20 -13.30 26.04 16.79
C SER A 20 -13.33 24.61 16.25
N VAL A 21 -14.44 24.21 15.63
CA VAL A 21 -14.60 22.87 15.04
C VAL A 21 -13.60 22.65 13.90
N GLU A 22 -13.42 23.62 13.00
CA GLU A 22 -12.41 23.54 11.95
C GLU A 22 -10.98 23.42 12.52
N THR A 23 -10.69 24.09 13.63
CA THR A 23 -9.37 24.00 14.27
C THR A 23 -9.15 22.62 14.91
N GLU A 24 -10.17 22.06 15.54
CA GLU A 24 -10.15 20.71 16.13
C GLU A 24 -10.00 19.64 15.04
N LEU A 25 -10.79 19.72 13.96
CA LEU A 25 -10.66 18.83 12.81
C LEU A 25 -9.27 18.91 12.16
N ASN A 26 -8.75 20.12 11.96
CA ASN A 26 -7.40 20.32 11.42
C ASN A 26 -6.29 19.78 12.36
N LEU A 27 -6.54 19.71 13.67
CA LEU A 27 -5.62 19.10 14.64
C LEU A 27 -5.71 17.57 14.61
N GLU A 28 -6.91 17.02 14.45
CA GLU A 28 -7.13 15.58 14.26
C GLU A 28 -6.51 15.08 12.96
N ASP A 29 -6.54 15.91 11.91
CA ASP A 29 -5.93 15.64 10.61
C ASP A 29 -4.39 15.76 10.61
N LYS A 30 -3.76 16.26 11.69
CA LYS A 30 -2.30 16.34 11.77
C LYS A 30 -1.68 14.95 11.79
N GLY A 31 -1.07 14.58 10.66
CA GLY A 31 -0.41 13.29 10.45
C GLY A 31 -1.20 12.36 9.54
N TRP A 32 -2.42 12.72 9.15
CA TRP A 32 -3.18 12.04 8.12
C TRP A 32 -2.79 12.60 6.75
N ILE A 33 -2.44 11.70 5.83
CA ILE A 33 -2.20 12.07 4.45
C ILE A 33 -3.54 11.98 3.73
N ASN A 34 -4.00 13.09 3.17
CA ASN A 34 -5.19 13.08 2.33
C ASN A 34 -4.89 12.35 1.01
N LEU A 35 -5.28 11.08 0.92
CA LEU A 35 -5.13 10.25 -0.28
C LEU A 35 -6.16 10.56 -1.38
N SER A 36 -7.10 11.48 -1.14
CA SER A 36 -8.06 11.94 -2.15
C SER A 36 -7.55 13.13 -2.98
N GLY A 37 -6.36 13.65 -2.66
CA GLY A 37 -5.66 14.63 -3.50
C GLY A 37 -5.17 14.05 -4.83
N THR A 38 -4.98 14.93 -5.81
CA THR A 38 -4.64 14.70 -7.22
C THR A 38 -3.82 13.41 -7.47
N THR A 39 -4.51 12.33 -7.82
CA THR A 39 -3.92 11.04 -8.25
C THR A 39 -3.22 11.09 -9.62
N GLY A 40 -3.01 12.29 -10.17
CA GLY A 40 -2.46 12.52 -11.50
C GLY A 40 -0.98 12.87 -11.54
N ASP A 41 -0.36 13.21 -10.39
CA ASP A 41 1.05 13.60 -10.37
C ASP A 41 1.96 12.37 -10.32
N VAL A 42 2.98 12.35 -11.19
CA VAL A 42 3.99 11.30 -11.23
C VAL A 42 4.79 11.34 -9.92
N ILE A 43 4.82 10.21 -9.20
CA ILE A 43 5.62 10.07 -7.97
C ILE A 43 7.07 10.43 -8.27
N SER A 44 7.62 11.41 -7.56
CA SER A 44 9.01 11.79 -7.71
C SER A 44 9.95 10.67 -7.24
N SER A 45 11.21 10.68 -7.70
CA SER A 45 12.18 9.68 -7.25
C SER A 45 12.42 9.72 -5.74
N ALA A 46 12.37 10.92 -5.12
CA ALA A 46 12.54 11.07 -3.68
C ALA A 46 11.39 10.45 -2.89
N GLU A 47 10.15 10.69 -3.32
CA GLU A 47 8.94 10.09 -2.72
C GLU A 47 8.92 8.58 -2.90
N ARG A 48 9.30 8.07 -4.08
CA ARG A 48 9.44 6.63 -4.31
C ARG A 48 10.41 6.01 -3.31
N ILE A 49 11.59 6.59 -3.11
CA ILE A 49 12.57 6.08 -2.14
C ILE A 49 12.02 6.10 -0.71
N ALA A 50 11.29 7.16 -0.33
CA ALA A 50 10.65 7.25 0.98
C ALA A 50 9.58 6.15 1.17
N ASN A 51 8.72 5.95 0.17
CA ASN A 51 7.68 4.93 0.18
C ASN A 51 8.26 3.52 0.27
N LEU A 52 9.35 3.22 -0.45
CA LEU A 52 10.02 1.92 -0.36
C LEU A 52 10.60 1.64 1.02
N LYS A 53 11.18 2.65 1.68
CA LYS A 53 11.67 2.51 3.06
C LYS A 53 10.53 2.20 4.02
N LEU A 54 9.41 2.91 3.90
CA LEU A 54 8.22 2.69 4.72
C LEU A 54 7.61 1.30 4.45
N SER A 55 7.46 0.90 3.19
CA SER A 55 6.94 -0.42 2.81
C SER A 55 7.76 -1.57 3.42
N ARG A 56 9.10 -1.51 3.32
CA ARG A 56 10.02 -2.47 3.97
C ARG A 56 9.90 -2.48 5.49
N LEU A 57 9.71 -1.31 6.10
CA LEU A 57 9.52 -1.19 7.54
C LEU A 57 8.20 -1.85 7.97
N TYR A 58 7.09 -1.52 7.31
CA TYR A 58 5.78 -2.05 7.64
C TYR A 58 5.66 -3.55 7.37
N SER A 59 6.20 -4.07 6.26
CA SER A 59 6.20 -5.52 6.01
C SER A 59 6.95 -6.33 7.08
N THR A 60 7.90 -5.70 7.78
CA THR A 60 8.69 -6.33 8.84
C THR A 60 8.10 -6.10 10.24
N LYS A 61 7.57 -4.90 10.50
CA LYS A 61 7.21 -4.44 11.86
C LYS A 61 5.71 -4.43 12.12
N ASP A 62 4.89 -4.25 11.08
CA ASP A 62 3.44 -4.28 11.20
C ASP A 62 2.90 -5.70 10.91
N PRO A 63 2.30 -6.38 11.91
CA PRO A 63 1.70 -7.69 11.69
C PRO A 63 0.54 -7.65 10.68
N MET A 64 -0.18 -6.54 10.55
CA MET A 64 -1.28 -6.42 9.58
C MET A 64 -0.73 -6.33 8.15
N GLY A 65 0.26 -5.48 7.90
CA GLY A 65 0.95 -5.42 6.61
C GLY A 65 1.53 -6.78 6.19
N LYS A 66 2.17 -7.50 7.12
CA LYS A 66 2.68 -8.86 6.85
C LYS A 66 1.57 -9.86 6.51
N GLN A 67 0.45 -9.81 7.23
CA GLN A 67 -0.68 -10.71 6.98
C GLN A 67 -1.38 -10.38 5.66
N ALA A 68 -1.47 -9.10 5.29
CA ALA A 68 -2.02 -8.67 4.01
C ALA A 68 -1.19 -9.20 2.83
N ILE A 69 0.14 -9.07 2.90
CA ILE A 69 1.06 -9.62 1.89
C ILE A 69 0.87 -11.14 1.76
N ARG A 70 0.84 -11.84 2.90
CA ARG A 70 0.61 -13.29 2.91
C ARG A 70 -0.72 -13.67 2.27
N LEU A 71 -1.81 -13.00 2.65
CA LEU A 71 -3.15 -13.31 2.13
C LEU A 71 -3.21 -13.06 0.62
N TRP A 72 -2.63 -11.96 0.15
CA TRP A 72 -2.54 -11.66 -1.27
C TRP A 72 -1.77 -12.73 -2.02
N THR A 73 -0.53 -13.02 -1.57
CA THR A 73 0.33 -14.03 -2.20
C THR A 73 -0.35 -15.42 -2.21
N ASP A 74 -1.00 -15.81 -1.12
CA ASP A 74 -1.69 -17.10 -1.00
C ASP A 74 -2.90 -17.19 -1.93
N TYR A 75 -3.66 -16.10 -2.10
CA TYR A 75 -4.82 -16.06 -2.97
C TYR A 75 -4.45 -16.00 -4.46
N THR A 76 -3.42 -15.23 -4.82
CA THR A 76 -3.02 -15.04 -6.22
C THR A 76 -2.23 -16.25 -6.74
N PHE A 77 -1.29 -16.77 -5.97
CA PHE A 77 -0.40 -17.82 -6.44
C PHE A 77 -0.76 -19.20 -5.91
N GLY A 78 -1.37 -19.33 -4.73
CA GLY A 78 -1.76 -20.62 -4.17
C GLY A 78 -0.62 -21.65 -4.20
N SER A 79 -0.79 -22.73 -4.96
CA SER A 79 0.19 -23.81 -5.19
C SER A 79 1.24 -23.51 -6.26
N GLY A 80 1.18 -22.33 -6.89
CA GLY A 80 2.01 -21.91 -8.00
C GLY A 80 1.26 -21.93 -9.33
N MET A 81 1.85 -21.26 -10.32
CA MET A 81 1.39 -21.24 -11.71
C MET A 81 1.65 -22.57 -12.40
N ILE A 82 0.77 -22.91 -13.33
CA ILE A 82 0.90 -24.04 -14.26
C ILE A 82 0.82 -23.45 -15.67
N TRP A 83 1.54 -24.06 -16.60
CA TRP A 83 1.49 -23.75 -18.02
C TRP A 83 1.26 -25.05 -18.80
N ASP A 84 0.73 -24.92 -20.02
CA ASP A 84 0.55 -26.04 -20.94
C ASP A 84 0.60 -25.51 -22.38
N THR A 85 0.87 -26.39 -23.34
CA THR A 85 0.94 -26.07 -24.78
C THR A 85 0.56 -27.29 -25.62
N GLU A 86 -0.04 -27.06 -26.80
CA GLU A 86 -0.43 -28.12 -27.74
C GLU A 86 0.74 -28.61 -28.61
N ASP A 87 1.78 -27.80 -28.76
CA ASP A 87 2.97 -28.12 -29.55
C ASP A 87 3.95 -28.96 -28.72
N GLU A 88 4.10 -30.24 -29.09
CA GLU A 88 4.96 -31.20 -28.39
C GLU A 88 6.46 -30.82 -28.44
N GLU A 89 6.94 -30.21 -29.52
CA GLU A 89 8.35 -29.77 -29.61
C GLU A 89 8.60 -28.60 -28.65
N ALA A 90 7.67 -27.63 -28.60
CA ALA A 90 7.74 -26.53 -27.65
C ALA A 90 7.60 -27.01 -26.21
N LYS A 91 6.77 -28.03 -25.98
CA LYS A 91 6.54 -28.60 -24.64
C LYS A 91 7.82 -29.16 -24.03
N GLU A 92 8.60 -29.94 -24.78
CA GLU A 92 9.87 -30.49 -24.29
C GLU A 92 10.84 -29.39 -23.85
N VAL A 93 10.97 -28.32 -24.66
CA VAL A 93 11.85 -27.18 -24.35
C VAL A 93 11.36 -26.42 -23.11
N LEU A 94 10.04 -26.19 -23.02
CA LEU A 94 9.44 -25.44 -21.91
C LEU A 94 9.47 -26.24 -20.60
N GLU A 95 9.28 -27.56 -20.63
CA GLU A 95 9.46 -28.44 -19.47
C GLU A 95 10.92 -28.39 -18.98
N GLY A 96 11.87 -28.51 -19.90
CA GLY A 96 13.29 -28.37 -19.57
C GLY A 96 13.63 -27.01 -18.97
N PHE A 97 13.06 -25.92 -19.50
CA PHE A 97 13.22 -24.59 -18.95
C PHE A 97 12.59 -24.46 -17.55
N TRP A 98 11.36 -24.93 -17.38
CA TRP A 98 10.59 -24.83 -16.14
C TRP A 98 11.25 -25.58 -15.00
N ASP A 99 11.71 -26.81 -15.25
CA ASP A 99 12.26 -27.72 -14.23
C ASP A 99 13.77 -27.53 -13.99
N SER A 100 14.45 -26.71 -14.80
CA SER A 100 15.87 -26.46 -14.61
C SER A 100 16.17 -25.87 -13.23
N LYS A 101 17.18 -26.42 -12.54
CA LYS A 101 17.59 -25.97 -11.20
C LYS A 101 17.93 -24.47 -11.15
N ALA A 102 18.45 -23.91 -12.23
CA ALA A 102 18.77 -22.49 -12.35
C ALA A 102 17.51 -21.61 -12.22
N ASN A 103 16.38 -22.07 -12.75
CA ASN A 103 15.13 -21.31 -12.78
C ASN A 103 14.25 -21.53 -11.56
N GLN A 104 14.48 -22.59 -10.77
CA GLN A 104 13.67 -22.92 -9.59
C GLN A 104 13.65 -21.81 -8.52
N SER A 105 14.63 -20.92 -8.50
CA SER A 105 14.63 -19.74 -7.62
C SER A 105 13.45 -18.78 -7.88
N VAL A 106 12.87 -18.83 -9.09
CA VAL A 106 11.75 -18.02 -9.54
C VAL A 106 10.54 -18.87 -9.89
N LEU A 107 10.70 -19.95 -10.67
CA LEU A 107 9.58 -20.70 -11.25
C LEU A 107 8.97 -21.74 -10.31
N SER A 108 9.66 -22.16 -9.25
CA SER A 108 9.03 -22.99 -8.23
C SER A 108 7.91 -22.24 -7.52
N ALA A 109 6.92 -22.95 -6.97
CA ALA A 109 5.87 -22.34 -6.15
C ALA A 109 6.43 -21.42 -5.05
N ARG A 110 7.54 -21.80 -4.42
CA ARG A 110 8.23 -20.98 -3.42
C ARG A 110 8.91 -19.75 -4.03
N GLY A 111 9.54 -19.91 -5.20
CA GLY A 111 10.16 -18.81 -5.94
C GLY A 111 9.14 -17.76 -6.38
N GLN A 112 7.99 -18.22 -6.87
CA GLN A 112 6.88 -17.35 -7.27
C GLN A 112 6.33 -16.57 -6.08
N ARG A 113 6.09 -17.23 -4.93
CA ARG A 113 5.67 -16.56 -3.69
C ARG A 113 6.69 -15.54 -3.20
N LYS A 114 7.98 -15.87 -3.24
CA LYS A 114 9.05 -14.92 -2.89
C LYS A 114 9.08 -13.71 -3.85
N SER A 115 8.78 -13.94 -5.13
CA SER A 115 8.73 -12.87 -6.14
C SER A 115 7.51 -11.96 -5.92
N SER A 116 6.36 -12.55 -5.57
CA SER A 116 5.15 -11.82 -5.14
C SER A 116 5.42 -10.94 -3.92
N ASP A 117 6.02 -11.50 -2.86
CA ASP A 117 6.34 -10.74 -1.65
C ASP A 117 7.30 -9.58 -1.97
N LYS A 118 8.31 -9.83 -2.83
CA LYS A 118 9.22 -8.78 -3.27
C LYS A 118 8.49 -7.68 -4.05
N LEU A 119 7.59 -8.03 -4.97
CA LEU A 119 6.80 -7.06 -5.73
C LEU A 119 5.94 -6.18 -4.80
N LEU A 120 5.24 -6.81 -3.84
CA LEU A 120 4.36 -6.11 -2.91
C LEU A 120 5.11 -5.18 -1.94
N ILE A 121 6.38 -5.49 -1.64
CA ILE A 121 7.21 -4.69 -0.74
C ILE A 121 8.00 -3.61 -1.51
N ASP A 122 8.63 -4.00 -2.62
CA ASP A 122 9.65 -3.18 -3.30
C ASP A 122 9.17 -2.52 -4.59
N GLY A 123 7.96 -2.83 -5.08
CA GLY A 123 7.44 -2.31 -6.36
C GLY A 123 8.23 -2.85 -7.55
#